data_AF-A0A1V3NZD9-F1
#
_entry.id   AF-A0A1V3NZD9-F1
#
_cell.length_a   1.000
_cell.length_b   1.000
_cell.length_c   1.000
_cell.angle_alpha   90.00
_cell.angle_beta   90.00
_cell.angle_gamma   90.00
#
_symmetry.space_group_name_H-M   'P 1'
#
loop_
_entity.id
_entity.type
_entity.pdbx_description
1 polymer ?
#
loop_
_entity_poly.entity_id
_entity_poly.type
_entity_poly.pdbx_seq_one_letter_code
_entity_poly.pdbx_strand_id
1 'polypeptide(L)'
;MDKALLDAFRDTDYLVCLDEVEVAPAHPAPALWVPPLGAPATLAHPWAAWARIRIDQPLPESLQTLVGTRSWGFITAWNPRSETRATEDNLAAQRELLTALRASPEAAIYPAIGIGPGSWSEPSLFVIGLDTAAIDALCHRHEQNAYVHGQGAAAASLRLLRS
;
A
#
# COMPACT_ATOMS: atom_id res chain seq x y z
N MET A 1 -17.13 10.48 9.35
CA MET A 1 -16.20 11.00 8.32
C MET A 1 -16.88 12.07 7.47
N ASP A 2 -16.25 13.22 7.22
CA ASP A 2 -16.83 14.24 6.35
C ASP A 2 -16.66 13.90 4.86
N LYS A 3 -17.41 14.60 4.00
CA LYS A 3 -17.39 14.37 2.55
C LYS A 3 -16.03 14.71 1.93
N ALA A 4 -15.32 15.69 2.47
CA ALA A 4 -14.04 16.12 1.92
C ALA A 4 -12.97 15.04 2.10
N LEU A 5 -12.97 14.34 3.23
CA LEU A 5 -12.06 13.23 3.49
C LEU A 5 -12.38 12.02 2.59
N LEU A 6 -13.66 11.72 2.34
CA LEU A 6 -14.04 10.69 1.35
C LEU A 6 -13.60 11.06 -0.07
N ASP A 7 -13.81 12.31 -0.48
CA ASP A 7 -13.40 12.82 -1.78
C ASP A 7 -11.86 12.73 -1.92
N ALA A 8 -11.10 13.03 -0.86
CA ALA A 8 -9.63 12.89 -0.84
C ALA A 8 -9.16 11.44 -1.04
N PHE A 9 -9.82 10.45 -0.42
CA PHE A 9 -9.52 9.04 -0.69
C PHE A 9 -9.80 8.68 -2.16
N ARG A 10 -10.93 9.14 -2.73
CA ARG A 10 -11.26 8.88 -4.15
C ARG A 10 -10.30 9.54 -5.13
N ASP A 11 -9.73 10.68 -4.75
CA ASP A 11 -8.77 11.41 -5.57
C ASP A 11 -7.34 10.86 -5.46
N THR A 12 -7.08 9.97 -4.51
CA THR A 12 -5.77 9.33 -4.30
C THR A 12 -5.49 8.24 -5.35
N ASP A 13 -4.29 8.28 -5.93
CA ASP A 13 -3.73 7.20 -6.74
C ASP A 13 -3.05 6.17 -5.84
N TYR A 14 -3.58 4.95 -5.83
CA TYR A 14 -3.05 3.84 -5.04
C TYR A 14 -2.18 2.97 -5.94
N LEU A 15 -0.87 3.17 -5.89
CA LEU A 15 0.08 2.49 -6.77
C LEU A 15 0.64 1.24 -6.09
N VAL A 16 0.61 0.12 -6.81
CA VAL A 16 1.14 -1.17 -6.36
C VAL A 16 2.32 -1.55 -7.25
N CYS A 17 3.45 -1.87 -6.64
CA CYS A 17 4.61 -2.41 -7.33
C CYS A 17 4.34 -3.89 -7.64
N LEU A 18 4.31 -4.26 -8.92
CA LEU A 18 4.04 -5.62 -9.37
C LEU A 18 5.28 -6.52 -9.35
N ASP A 19 6.46 -5.94 -9.14
CA ASP A 19 7.65 -6.75 -8.90
C ASP A 19 7.52 -7.44 -7.54
N GLU A 20 7.73 -8.76 -7.53
CA GLU A 20 7.91 -9.47 -6.27
C GLU A 20 9.14 -8.90 -5.56
N VAL A 21 9.02 -8.65 -4.26
CA VAL A 21 10.21 -8.42 -3.42
C VAL A 21 10.93 -9.76 -3.35
N GLU A 22 11.80 -10.04 -4.32
CA GLU A 22 12.76 -11.14 -4.21
C GLU A 22 13.51 -10.93 -2.90
N VAL A 23 13.38 -11.88 -1.96
CA VAL A 23 14.41 -12.06 -0.94
C VAL A 23 15.61 -12.56 -1.71
N ALA A 24 16.44 -11.63 -2.19
CA ALA A 24 17.62 -11.97 -2.97
C ALA A 24 18.45 -13.01 -2.19
N PRO A 25 18.78 -14.18 -2.77
CA PRO A 25 19.86 -14.98 -2.21
C PRO A 25 21.12 -14.11 -2.25
N ALA A 26 21.93 -14.18 -1.19
CA ALA A 26 23.14 -13.38 -1.04
C ALA A 26 24.07 -13.50 -2.27
N HIS A 27 24.01 -12.53 -3.17
CA HIS A 27 24.97 -12.31 -4.25
C HIS A 27 25.34 -10.82 -4.31
N PRO A 28 26.58 -10.50 -4.72
CA PRO A 28 27.20 -9.23 -4.40
C PRO A 28 26.60 -8.07 -5.20
N ALA A 29 26.44 -6.93 -4.53
CA ALA A 29 25.85 -5.71 -5.07
C ALA A 29 26.50 -5.26 -6.39
N PRO A 30 25.73 -4.78 -7.39
CA PRO A 30 26.30 -4.02 -8.49
C PRO A 30 26.63 -2.60 -8.02
N ALA A 31 27.68 -2.05 -8.63
CA ALA A 31 28.28 -0.77 -8.30
C ALA A 31 27.29 0.40 -8.25
N LEU A 32 27.59 1.31 -7.32
CA LEU A 32 26.91 2.57 -7.00
C LEU A 32 26.43 3.33 -8.25
N TRP A 33 25.10 3.38 -8.44
CA TRP A 33 24.45 4.36 -9.31
C TRP A 33 24.25 5.67 -8.55
N VAL A 34 24.74 6.77 -9.11
CA VAL A 34 24.53 8.13 -8.59
C VAL A 34 23.57 8.86 -9.53
N PRO A 35 22.42 9.38 -9.04
CA PRO A 35 21.47 10.10 -9.88
C PRO A 35 22.04 11.47 -10.34
N PRO A 36 21.68 11.97 -11.54
CA PRO A 36 22.04 13.32 -11.95
C PRO A 36 21.31 14.35 -11.06
N LEU A 37 22.05 15.39 -10.63
CA LEU A 37 21.54 16.50 -9.83
C LEU A 37 20.34 17.17 -10.53
N GLY A 38 19.16 17.11 -9.91
CA GLY A 38 17.96 17.85 -10.33
C GLY A 38 16.65 17.06 -10.43
N ALA A 39 16.63 15.74 -10.24
CA ALA A 39 15.39 14.95 -10.17
C ALA A 39 14.88 14.82 -8.73
N PRO A 40 13.54 14.82 -8.48
CA PRO A 40 13.01 14.52 -7.15
C PRO A 40 13.42 13.09 -6.75
N ALA A 41 14.29 13.00 -5.74
CA ALA A 41 14.84 11.76 -5.25
C ALA A 41 13.80 11.03 -4.39
N THR A 42 12.94 10.22 -5.03
CA THR A 42 12.13 9.23 -4.30
C THR A 42 11.91 8.00 -5.17
N LEU A 43 12.68 6.95 -4.86
CA LEU A 43 12.40 5.52 -5.07
C LEU A 43 11.48 5.17 -6.26
N ALA A 44 12.03 5.21 -7.47
CA ALA A 44 11.53 4.41 -8.57
C ALA A 44 12.73 3.72 -9.21
N HIS A 45 12.90 2.43 -8.95
CA HIS A 45 13.73 1.61 -9.83
C HIS A 45 13.09 1.69 -11.23
N PRO A 46 13.82 2.09 -12.28
CA PRO A 46 13.26 2.36 -13.61
C PRO A 46 12.70 1.14 -14.34
N TRP A 47 12.70 -0.04 -13.70
CA TRP A 47 12.19 -1.30 -14.23
C TRP A 47 10.91 -1.78 -13.53
N ALA A 48 10.45 -1.10 -12.48
CA ALA A 48 9.30 -1.58 -11.72
C ALA A 48 7.97 -1.33 -12.44
N ALA A 49 7.21 -2.40 -12.68
CA ALA A 49 5.87 -2.29 -13.22
C ALA A 49 4.91 -1.85 -12.11
N TRP A 50 4.29 -0.68 -12.26
CA TRP A 50 3.30 -0.17 -11.30
C TRP A 50 1.89 -0.31 -11.84
N ALA A 51 0.98 -0.82 -11.01
CA ALA A 51 -0.45 -0.83 -11.27
C ALA A 51 -1.15 0.20 -10.39
N ARG A 52 -2.15 0.88 -10.95
CA ARG A 52 -2.93 1.90 -10.24
C ARG A 52 -4.32 1.39 -9.89
N ILE A 53 -4.69 1.53 -8.63
CA ILE A 53 -6.06 1.31 -8.12
C ILE A 53 -6.73 2.67 -7.95
N ARG A 54 -8.03 2.74 -8.28
CA ARG A 54 -8.92 3.87 -7.98
C ARG A 54 -10.17 3.33 -7.28
N ILE A 55 -10.60 3.99 -6.21
CA ILE A 55 -11.84 3.63 -5.51
C ILE A 55 -13.02 3.76 -6.48
N ASP A 56 -14.00 2.88 -6.34
CA ASP A 56 -15.20 2.75 -7.17
C ASP A 56 -14.90 2.36 -8.64
N GLN A 57 -13.66 1.94 -8.96
CA GLN A 57 -13.26 1.42 -10.27
C GLN A 57 -12.78 -0.04 -10.17
N PRO A 58 -12.92 -0.83 -11.26
CA PRO A 58 -12.34 -2.15 -11.32
C PRO A 58 -10.82 -2.11 -11.20
N LEU A 59 -10.22 -3.18 -10.68
CA LEU A 59 -8.77 -3.33 -10.70
C LEU A 59 -8.24 -3.34 -12.15
N PRO A 60 -7.02 -2.83 -12.41
CA PRO A 60 -6.35 -3.05 -13.68
C PRO A 60 -6.09 -4.55 -13.91
N GLU A 61 -6.07 -4.98 -15.18
CA GLU A 61 -5.95 -6.40 -15.57
C GLU A 61 -4.76 -7.13 -14.93
N SER A 62 -3.63 -6.43 -14.77
CA SER A 62 -2.44 -6.96 -14.10
C SER A 62 -2.72 -7.34 -12.65
N LEU A 63 -3.43 -6.48 -11.90
CA LEU A 63 -3.84 -6.79 -10.52
C LEU A 63 -4.97 -7.81 -10.48
N GLN A 64 -5.91 -7.79 -11.43
CA GLN A 64 -6.95 -8.83 -11.50
C GLN A 64 -6.33 -10.23 -11.64
N THR A 65 -5.32 -10.36 -12.51
CA THR A 65 -4.56 -11.61 -12.70
C THR A 65 -3.82 -11.99 -11.41
N LEU A 66 -3.19 -11.02 -10.75
CA LEU A 66 -2.43 -11.24 -9.53
C LEU A 66 -3.29 -11.70 -8.34
N VAL A 67 -4.42 -11.03 -8.10
CA VAL A 67 -5.32 -11.33 -6.98
C VAL A 67 -6.14 -12.60 -7.24
N GLY A 68 -6.49 -12.86 -8.50
CA GLY A 68 -7.40 -13.95 -8.88
C GLY A 68 -8.78 -13.76 -8.24
N THR A 69 -9.21 -14.73 -7.42
CA THR A 69 -10.48 -14.68 -6.69
C THR A 69 -10.32 -14.29 -5.22
N ARG A 70 -9.09 -13.99 -4.77
CA ARG A 70 -8.74 -13.76 -3.36
C ARG A 70 -9.15 -12.37 -2.90
N SER A 71 -9.36 -12.23 -1.59
CA SER A 71 -9.48 -10.94 -0.92
C SER A 71 -8.15 -10.19 -0.96
N TRP A 72 -8.23 -8.87 -0.95
CA TRP A 72 -7.05 -8.03 -0.89
C TRP A 72 -7.32 -6.72 -0.15
N GLY A 73 -6.25 -6.10 0.34
CA GLY A 73 -6.28 -4.79 1.00
C GLY A 73 -5.04 -3.96 0.67
N PHE A 74 -5.24 -2.65 0.51
CA PHE A 74 -4.20 -1.65 0.43
C PHE A 74 -4.17 -0.90 1.76
N ILE A 75 -3.13 -1.13 2.56
CA ILE A 75 -3.07 -0.69 3.96
C ILE A 75 -1.74 0.01 4.28
N THR A 76 -1.77 0.88 5.27
CA THR A 76 -0.59 1.59 5.80
C THR A 76 -0.69 1.68 7.32
N ALA A 77 0.44 1.92 7.97
CA ALA A 77 0.50 2.30 9.39
C ALA A 77 0.90 3.77 9.59
N TRP A 78 0.99 4.54 8.50
CA TRP A 78 1.35 5.95 8.55
C TRP A 78 0.21 6.80 9.09
N ASN A 79 0.58 7.92 9.72
CA ASN A 79 -0.32 8.97 10.17
C ASN A 79 -1.58 8.42 10.88
N PRO A 80 -1.40 7.64 11.97
CA PRO A 80 -2.51 7.07 12.74
C PRO A 80 -3.56 8.12 13.05
N ARG A 81 -4.83 7.74 12.89
CA ARG A 81 -6.01 8.63 13.02
C ARG A 81 -5.99 9.84 12.07
N SER A 82 -5.23 9.77 10.98
CA SER A 82 -5.01 10.87 10.03
C SER A 82 -4.27 12.07 10.64
N GLU A 83 -3.49 11.83 11.70
CA GLU A 83 -2.65 12.82 12.36
C GLU A 83 -1.21 12.70 11.84
N THR A 84 -0.63 13.80 11.35
CA THR A 84 0.76 13.79 10.86
C THR A 84 1.73 13.42 11.98
N ARG A 85 2.62 12.47 11.70
CA ARG A 85 3.69 12.03 12.61
C ARG A 85 5.06 12.35 12.06
N ALA A 86 6.06 12.25 12.94
CA ALA A 86 7.46 12.23 12.52
C ALA A 86 7.70 11.06 11.56
N THR A 87 8.57 11.26 10.58
CA THR A 87 8.88 10.25 9.55
C THR A 87 9.42 8.97 10.19
N GLU A 88 10.23 9.07 11.23
CA GLU A 88 10.81 7.94 11.94
C GLU A 88 9.74 7.08 12.63
N ASP A 89 8.76 7.72 13.28
CA ASP A 89 7.61 7.03 13.90
C ASP A 89 6.81 6.26 12.85
N ASN A 90 6.51 6.92 11.71
CA ASN A 90 5.77 6.32 10.60
C ASN A 90 6.53 5.12 10.00
N LEU A 91 7.85 5.24 9.82
CA LEU A 91 8.69 4.15 9.33
C LEU A 91 8.74 2.97 10.31
N ALA A 92 8.82 3.23 11.62
CA ALA A 92 8.78 2.20 12.65
C ALA A 92 7.44 1.45 12.62
N ALA A 93 6.32 2.17 12.62
CA ALA A 93 4.98 1.58 12.55
C ALA A 93 4.77 0.76 11.27
N GLN A 94 5.26 1.24 10.12
CA GLN A 94 5.18 0.52 8.85
C GLN A 94 5.97 -0.79 8.87
N ARG A 95 7.15 -0.80 9.50
CA ARG A 95 7.95 -2.02 9.69
C ARG A 95 7.26 -3.03 10.59
N GLU A 96 6.59 -2.58 11.65
CA GLU A 96 5.80 -3.44 12.52
C GLU A 96 4.62 -4.07 11.76
N LEU A 97 3.91 -3.28 10.95
CA LEU A 97 2.85 -3.78 10.08
C LEU A 97 3.36 -4.87 9.12
N LEU A 98 4.46 -4.60 8.42
CA LEU A 98 5.09 -5.57 7.51
C LEU A 98 5.50 -6.85 8.24
N THR A 99 6.05 -6.73 9.46
CA THR A 99 6.44 -7.89 10.28
C THR A 99 5.24 -8.74 10.67
N ALA A 100 4.12 -8.11 11.05
CA ALA A 100 2.90 -8.83 11.38
C ALA A 100 2.30 -9.54 10.15
N LEU A 101 2.30 -8.90 8.99
CA LEU A 101 1.83 -9.50 7.74
C LEU A 101 2.66 -10.72 7.35
N ARG A 102 4.00 -10.65 7.48
CA ARG A 102 4.92 -11.77 7.22
C ARG A 102 4.71 -12.96 8.15
N ALA A 103 4.02 -12.79 9.27
CA ALA A 103 3.66 -13.89 10.16
C ALA A 103 2.48 -14.73 9.62
N SER A 104 1.80 -14.25 8.56
CA SER A 104 0.66 -14.92 7.92
C SER A 104 1.12 -15.56 6.61
N PRO A 105 1.36 -16.88 6.55
CA PRO A 105 1.94 -17.55 5.37
C PRO A 105 1.06 -17.50 4.12
N GLU A 106 -0.24 -17.28 4.28
CA GLU A 106 -1.21 -17.11 3.20
C GLU A 106 -1.19 -15.72 2.54
N ALA A 107 -0.51 -14.74 3.16
CA ALA A 107 -0.47 -13.37 2.69
C ALA A 107 0.63 -13.16 1.64
N ALA A 108 0.25 -12.80 0.42
CA ALA A 108 1.18 -12.21 -0.54
C ALA A 108 1.23 -10.69 -0.32
N ILE A 109 2.44 -10.12 -0.26
CA ILE A 109 2.65 -8.72 0.14
C ILE A 109 3.47 -8.02 -0.94
N TYR A 110 2.95 -6.90 -1.44
CA TYR A 110 3.59 -6.07 -2.46
C TYR A 110 3.82 -4.65 -1.92
N PRO A 111 4.96 -4.01 -2.22
CA PRO A 111 5.18 -2.61 -1.93
C PRO A 111 4.13 -1.74 -2.63
N ALA A 112 3.66 -0.72 -1.94
CA ALA A 112 2.67 0.19 -2.50
C ALA A 112 2.91 1.62 -2.01
N ILE A 113 2.30 2.59 -2.69
CA ILE A 113 2.34 4.00 -2.31
C ILE A 113 1.01 4.67 -2.63
N GLY A 114 0.45 5.38 -1.66
CA GLY A 114 -0.67 6.30 -1.87
C GLY A 114 -0.12 7.64 -2.35
N ILE A 115 -0.64 8.17 -3.45
CA ILE A 115 -0.30 9.50 -3.97
C ILE A 115 -1.59 10.31 -4.04
N GLY A 116 -1.76 11.20 -3.08
CA GLY A 116 -2.91 12.10 -3.05
C GLY A 116 -2.59 13.45 -3.71
N PRO A 117 -3.55 14.38 -3.70
CA PRO A 117 -3.36 15.70 -4.29
C PRO A 117 -2.19 16.46 -3.66
N GLY A 118 -1.47 17.23 -4.48
CA GLY A 118 -0.30 18.01 -4.06
C GLY A 118 1.00 17.21 -4.07
N SER A 119 1.83 17.38 -3.04
CA SER A 119 3.12 16.69 -2.87
C SER A 119 3.07 15.57 -1.82
N TRP A 120 1.88 15.17 -1.39
CA TRP A 120 1.70 14.13 -0.38
C TRP A 120 1.84 12.75 -1.01
N SER A 121 2.67 11.91 -0.40
CA SER A 121 2.78 10.50 -0.72
C SER A 121 3.01 9.68 0.54
N GLU A 122 2.49 8.45 0.55
CA GLU A 122 2.46 7.62 1.74
C GLU A 122 2.81 6.16 1.43
N PRO A 123 3.96 5.66 1.92
CA PRO A 123 4.31 4.25 1.83
C PRO A 123 3.19 3.36 2.39
N SER A 124 2.88 2.31 1.64
CA SER A 124 1.76 1.41 1.89
C SER A 124 2.12 -0.02 1.50
N LEU A 125 1.24 -0.96 1.79
CA LEU A 125 1.37 -2.37 1.44
C LEU A 125 0.09 -2.85 0.78
N PHE A 126 0.23 -3.56 -0.35
CA PHE A 126 -0.86 -4.29 -0.97
C PHE A 126 -0.77 -5.75 -0.55
N VAL A 127 -1.82 -6.25 0.09
CA VAL A 127 -1.87 -7.57 0.70
C VAL A 127 -2.96 -8.39 0.04
N ILE A 128 -2.66 -9.62 -0.36
CA ILE A 128 -3.59 -10.57 -0.99
C ILE A 128 -3.69 -11.80 -0.11
N GLY A 129 -4.90 -12.34 0.07
CA GLY A 129 -5.14 -13.64 0.72
C GLY A 129 -5.58 -13.56 2.17
N LEU A 130 -5.47 -12.40 2.82
CA LEU A 130 -6.04 -12.17 4.15
C LEU A 130 -7.53 -11.81 4.04
N ASP A 131 -8.34 -12.38 4.93
CA ASP A 131 -9.74 -11.99 5.02
C ASP A 131 -9.90 -10.57 5.60
N THR A 132 -11.11 -10.04 5.48
CA THR A 132 -11.41 -8.68 5.92
C THR A 132 -11.22 -8.50 7.43
N ALA A 133 -11.52 -9.50 8.25
CA ALA A 133 -11.40 -9.39 9.71
C ALA A 133 -9.94 -9.32 10.16
N ALA A 134 -9.04 -10.07 9.50
CA ALA A 134 -7.61 -10.01 9.74
C ALA A 134 -7.04 -8.65 9.36
N ILE A 135 -7.44 -8.09 8.21
CA ILE A 135 -7.00 -6.76 7.79
C ILE A 135 -7.55 -5.67 8.72
N ASP A 136 -8.81 -5.75 9.13
CA ASP A 136 -9.41 -4.84 10.12
C ASP A 136 -8.61 -4.83 11.42
N ALA A 137 -8.25 -6.00 11.94
CA ALA A 137 -7.48 -6.11 13.18
C ALA A 137 -6.09 -5.45 13.08
N LEU A 138 -5.40 -5.63 11.94
CA LEU A 138 -4.12 -4.97 11.67
C LEU A 138 -4.29 -3.45 11.64
N CYS A 139 -5.22 -2.95 10.84
CA CYS A 139 -5.47 -1.53 10.70
C CYS A 139 -5.95 -0.88 12.00
N HIS A 140 -6.76 -1.58 12.81
CA HIS A 140 -7.14 -1.11 14.15
C HIS A 140 -5.94 -0.97 15.08
N ARG A 141 -5.02 -1.94 15.08
CA ARG A 141 -3.79 -1.89 15.89
C ARG A 141 -2.88 -0.72 15.50
N HIS A 142 -2.86 -0.36 14.23
CA HIS A 142 -2.13 0.81 13.70
C HIS A 142 -3.00 2.07 13.60
N GLU A 143 -4.16 2.06 14.28
CA GLU A 143 -5.08 3.20 14.43
C GLU A 143 -5.52 3.88 13.14
N GLN A 144 -5.63 3.11 12.07
CA GLN A 144 -6.11 3.61 10.80
C GLN A 144 -7.62 3.88 10.85
N ASN A 145 -8.04 4.95 10.19
CA ASN A 145 -9.46 5.31 10.08
C ASN A 145 -10.17 4.49 9.00
N ALA A 146 -9.45 4.15 7.93
CA ALA A 146 -9.97 3.46 6.77
C ALA A 146 -8.84 2.79 5.98
N TYR A 147 -9.20 1.95 5.02
CA TYR A 147 -8.29 1.40 4.02
C TYR A 147 -9.03 1.00 2.74
N VAL A 148 -8.31 0.82 1.63
CA VAL A 148 -8.92 0.38 0.36
C VAL A 148 -8.85 -1.14 0.26
N HIS A 149 -9.94 -1.77 -0.19
CA HIS A 149 -10.03 -3.23 -0.24
C HIS A 149 -10.91 -3.73 -1.40
N GLY A 150 -10.88 -5.04 -1.62
CA GLY A 150 -11.76 -5.70 -2.57
C GLY A 150 -11.68 -7.22 -2.51
N GLN A 151 -12.47 -7.86 -3.38
CA GLN A 151 -12.53 -9.30 -3.57
C GLN A 151 -12.34 -9.63 -5.06
N GLY A 152 -11.28 -10.37 -5.37
CA GLY A 152 -10.91 -10.69 -6.75
C GLY A 152 -10.89 -9.45 -7.63
N ALA A 153 -11.52 -9.54 -8.80
CA ALA A 153 -11.64 -8.44 -9.77
C ALA A 153 -12.74 -7.41 -9.47
N ALA A 154 -13.42 -7.49 -8.32
CA ALA A 154 -14.45 -6.51 -7.97
C ALA A 154 -13.88 -5.08 -7.86
N ALA A 155 -14.76 -4.09 -7.98
CA ALA A 155 -14.37 -2.70 -7.83
C ALA A 155 -13.77 -2.44 -6.44
N ALA A 156 -12.69 -1.65 -6.41
CA ALA A 156 -12.05 -1.25 -5.18
C ALA A 156 -13.01 -0.40 -4.33
N SER A 157 -13.14 -0.72 -3.05
CA SER A 157 -14.03 -0.03 -2.11
C SER A 157 -13.24 0.53 -0.94
N LEU A 158 -13.73 1.60 -0.34
CA LEU A 158 -13.20 2.12 0.91
C LEU A 158 -13.86 1.40 2.10
N ARG A 159 -13.05 0.85 3.00
CA ARG A 159 -13.52 0.29 4.26
C ARG A 159 -13.27 1.25 5.40
N LEU A 160 -14.31 1.56 6.16
CA LEU A 160 -14.23 2.42 7.34
C LEU A 160 -14.12 1.57 8.60
N LEU A 161 -13.18 1.93 9.46
CA LEU A 161 -12.90 1.24 10.73
C LEU A 161 -13.41 2.02 11.94
N ARG A 162 -13.48 3.34 11.81
CA ARG A 162 -14.07 4.22 12.82
C ARG A 162 -15.11 5.12 12.13
N SER A 163 -16.32 5.15 12.69
CA SER A 163 -17.45 5.97 12.25
C SER A 163 -17.47 7.33 12.95
#